data_AF-A0A371GIJ9-F1
#
_entry.id   AF-A0A371GIJ9-F1
#
_cell.length_a   1.000
_cell.length_b   1.000
_cell.length_c   1.000
_cell.angle_alpha   90.00
_cell.angle_beta   90.00
_cell.angle_gamma   90.00
#
_symmetry.space_group_name_H-M   'P 1'
#
loop_
_entity.id
_entity.type
_entity.pdbx_description
1 polymer ?
#
loop_
_entity_poly.entity_id
_entity_poly.type
_entity_poly.pdbx_seq_one_letter_code
_entity_poly.pdbx_strand_id
1 'polypeptide(L)'
;MFTISMIDFYTSLPIPNIPWIDLSIDFVLGLPRSKSRKDCIFMVVDRFSRMTHFIPYHKVDNACLVANLFLKEVIRLHGLPITIVLYKDSKFLNHF
;
A
#
# COMPACT_ATOMS: atom_id res chain seq x y z
N MET A 1 5.57 15.33 9.79
CA MET A 1 4.27 15.13 9.12
C MET A 1 4.58 14.48 7.79
N PHE A 2 4.09 13.26 7.52
CA PHE A 2 4.30 12.60 6.24
C PHE A 2 3.14 12.97 5.30
N THR A 3 3.42 13.01 4.00
CA THR A 3 2.46 13.44 2.98
C THR A 3 1.84 12.22 2.30
N ILE A 4 0.51 12.21 2.19
CA ILE A 4 -0.22 11.22 1.39
C ILE A 4 -0.68 11.90 0.11
N SER A 5 -0.32 11.33 -1.04
CA SER A 5 -0.83 11.75 -2.34
C SER A 5 -1.61 10.61 -3.01
N MET A 6 -2.80 10.92 -3.52
CA MET A 6 -3.49 10.04 -4.45
C MET A 6 -3.12 10.43 -5.87
N ILE A 7 -2.64 9.46 -6.66
CA ILE A 7 -2.26 9.68 -8.06
C ILE A 7 -2.93 8.68 -8.98
N ASP A 8 -3.07 9.05 -10.24
CA ASP A 8 -3.51 8.13 -11.28
C ASP A 8 -2.36 7.21 -11.72
N PHE A 9 -2.69 6.04 -12.25
CA PHE A 9 -1.71 5.05 -12.73
C PHE A 9 -0.74 5.60 -13.80
N TYR A 10 -1.14 6.64 -14.54
CA TYR A 10 -0.33 7.25 -15.60
C TYR A 10 0.61 8.36 -15.11
N THR A 11 0.57 8.71 -13.83
CA THR A 11 1.44 9.75 -13.28
C THR A 11 2.84 9.20 -13.00
N SER A 12 3.82 9.69 -13.76
CA SER A 12 5.23 9.42 -13.49
C SER A 12 5.72 10.29 -12.34
N LEU A 13 6.38 9.67 -11.35
CA LEU A 13 6.95 10.34 -10.19
C LEU A 13 8.48 10.18 -10.22
N PRO A 14 9.24 11.19 -9.77
CA PRO A 14 10.70 11.11 -9.70
C PRO A 14 11.13 9.96 -8.79
N ILE A 15 12.21 9.27 -9.15
CA ILE A 15 12.76 8.19 -8.33
C ILE A 15 13.39 8.82 -7.08
N PRO A 16 13.02 8.40 -5.87
CA PRO A 16 13.66 8.87 -4.63
C PRO A 16 15.13 8.43 -4.58
N ASN A 17 15.97 9.15 -3.84
CA ASN A 17 17.40 8.82 -3.70
C ASN A 17 17.75 8.03 -2.44
N ILE A 18 16.76 7.80 -1.56
CA ILE A 18 16.94 7.15 -0.26
C ILE A 18 15.91 6.01 -0.18
N PRO A 19 16.27 4.82 0.33
CA PRO A 19 15.29 3.78 0.57
C PRO A 19 14.29 4.20 1.65
N TRP A 20 13.05 3.72 1.55
CA TRP A 20 12.00 3.84 2.58
C TRP A 20 11.49 5.25 2.89
N ILE A 21 11.96 6.29 2.19
CA ILE A 21 11.42 7.65 2.35
C ILE A 21 10.15 7.87 1.54
N ASP A 22 9.96 7.13 0.44
CA ASP A 22 8.90 7.33 -0.53
C ASP A 22 8.30 5.99 -0.92
N LEU A 23 7.11 5.73 -0.39
CA LEU A 23 6.43 4.47 -0.51
C LEU A 23 5.26 4.59 -1.47
N SER A 24 5.03 3.53 -2.23
CA SER A 24 3.78 3.33 -2.93
C SER A 24 2.95 2.26 -2.22
N ILE A 25 1.66 2.51 -2.11
CA ILE A 25 0.68 1.59 -1.53
C ILE A 25 -0.32 1.19 -2.59
N ASP A 26 -0.70 -0.08 -2.58
CA ASP A 26 -1.76 -0.63 -3.42
C ASP A 26 -2.49 -1.80 -2.71
N PHE A 27 -3.69 -2.13 -3.19
CA PHE A 27 -4.54 -3.17 -2.63
C PHE A 27 -5.00 -4.14 -3.71
N VAL A 28 -4.57 -5.40 -3.58
CA VAL A 28 -5.08 -6.49 -4.42
C VAL A 28 -6.30 -7.09 -3.73
N LEU A 29 -7.47 -6.97 -4.36
CA LEU A 29 -8.76 -7.43 -3.83
C LEU A 29 -9.28 -8.63 -4.63
N GLY A 30 -10.23 -9.37 -4.04
CA GLY A 30 -10.98 -10.40 -4.75
C GLY A 30 -10.20 -11.69 -4.98
N LEU A 31 -9.22 -11.99 -4.13
CA LEU A 31 -8.47 -13.24 -4.22
C LEU A 31 -9.29 -14.41 -3.65
N PRO A 32 -9.03 -15.65 -4.11
CA PRO A 32 -9.58 -16.83 -3.47
C PRO A 32 -9.23 -16.84 -1.97
N ARG A 33 -10.20 -17.20 -1.14
CA ARG A 33 -10.02 -17.17 0.31
C ARG A 33 -8.97 -18.19 0.74
N SER A 34 -7.93 -17.71 1.42
CA SER A 34 -6.88 -18.55 2.00
C SER A 34 -7.37 -19.38 3.20
N LYS A 35 -6.56 -20.36 3.64
CA LYS A 35 -6.83 -21.16 4.85
C LYS A 35 -6.98 -20.29 6.11
N SER A 36 -6.29 -19.15 6.18
CA SER A 36 -6.38 -18.16 7.27
C SER A 36 -7.51 -17.15 7.08
N ARG A 37 -8.43 -17.41 6.14
CA ARG A 37 -9.60 -16.57 5.81
C ARG A 37 -9.28 -15.18 5.25
N LYS A 38 -8.02 -14.91 4.86
CA LYS A 38 -7.63 -13.69 4.15
C LYS A 38 -7.91 -13.81 2.65
N ASP A 39 -8.41 -12.74 2.05
CA ASP A 39 -8.88 -12.66 0.65
C ASP A 39 -8.37 -11.40 -0.08
N CYS A 40 -7.53 -10.61 0.56
CA CYS A 40 -6.91 -9.41 0.01
C CYS A 40 -5.42 -9.34 0.37
N ILE A 41 -4.64 -8.61 -0.42
CA ILE A 41 -3.23 -8.32 -0.15
C ILE A 41 -3.04 -6.81 -0.11
N PHE A 42 -2.47 -6.32 0.98
CA PHE A 42 -2.00 -4.96 1.14
C PHE A 42 -0.55 -4.91 0.71
N MET A 43 -0.28 -4.18 -0.36
CA MET A 43 1.04 -4.10 -0.97
C MET A 43 1.68 -2.76 -0.63
N VAL A 44 2.91 -2.80 -0.13
CA VAL A 44 3.72 -1.60 0.13
C VAL A 44 5.05 -1.74 -0.56
N VAL A 45 5.35 -0.81 -1.47
CA VAL A 45 6.52 -0.83 -2.33
C VAL A 45 7.42 0.34 -1.98
N ASP A 46 8.68 0.06 -1.67
CA ASP A 46 9.72 1.09 -1.64
C ASP A 46 10.05 1.53 -3.07
N ARG A 47 9.85 2.81 -3.37
CA ARG A 47 10.03 3.32 -4.74
C ARG A 47 11.50 3.42 -5.16
N PHE A 48 12.45 3.41 -4.20
CA PHE A 48 13.87 3.38 -4.49
C PHE A 48 14.33 1.96 -4.85
N SER A 49 14.23 1.01 -3.91
CA SER A 49 14.78 -0.33 -4.07
C SER A 49 13.86 -1.31 -4.81
N ARG A 50 12.59 -0.95 -5.02
CA ARG A 50 11.50 -1.85 -5.46
C ARG A 50 11.20 -3.00 -4.50
N MET A 51 11.77 -2.97 -3.29
CA MET A 51 11.42 -3.93 -2.25
C MET A 51 9.93 -3.80 -1.90
N THR A 52 9.24 -4.93 -1.82
CA THR A 52 7.80 -4.98 -1.66
C THR A 52 7.40 -5.85 -0.48
N HIS A 53 6.53 -5.32 0.38
CA HIS A 53 5.83 -6.07 1.41
C HIS A 53 4.45 -6.49 0.90
N PHE A 54 4.17 -7.79 0.96
CA PHE A 54 2.86 -8.35 0.65
C PHE A 54 2.21 -8.81 1.95
N ILE A 55 1.24 -8.04 2.44
CA ILE A 55 0.63 -8.27 3.75
C ILE A 55 -0.80 -8.78 3.54
N PRO A 56 -1.10 -10.06 3.85
CA PRO A 56 -2.44 -10.59 3.66
C PRO A 56 -3.41 -10.00 4.70
N TYR A 57 -4.56 -9.54 4.23
CA TYR A 57 -5.63 -9.01 5.07
C TYR A 57 -7.01 -9.45 4.56
N HIS A 58 -8.04 -9.18 5.35
CA HIS A 58 -9.41 -9.59 5.03
C HIS A 58 -10.21 -8.37 4.60
N LYS A 59 -11.02 -8.49 3.55
CA LYS A 59 -11.70 -7.34 2.91
C LYS A 59 -12.56 -6.50 3.87
N VAL A 60 -13.14 -7.11 4.89
CA VAL A 60 -13.96 -6.40 5.90
C VAL A 60 -13.17 -5.95 7.13
N ASP A 61 -11.84 -6.11 7.12
CA ASP A 61 -10.98 -5.51 8.15
C ASP A 61 -11.12 -3.97 8.05
N ASN A 62 -11.41 -3.32 9.17
CA ASN A 62 -11.55 -1.87 9.22
C ASN A 62 -10.21 -1.17 8.89
N ALA A 63 -10.26 0.07 8.41
CA ALA A 63 -9.08 0.88 8.07
C ALA A 63 -8.05 0.94 9.20
N CYS A 64 -8.49 0.97 10.47
CA CYS A 64 -7.60 0.94 11.63
C CYS A 64 -6.75 -0.34 11.69
N LEU A 65 -7.29 -1.49 11.30
CA LEU A 65 -6.54 -2.75 11.26
C LEU A 65 -5.48 -2.72 10.17
N VAL A 66 -5.82 -2.19 9.00
CA VAL A 66 -4.87 -2.01 7.89
C VAL A 66 -3.76 -1.03 8.28
N ALA A 67 -4.09 0.07 8.96
CA ALA A 67 -3.11 1.00 9.50
C ALA A 67 -2.18 0.32 10.53
N ASN A 68 -2.73 -0.50 11.41
CA ASN A 68 -1.93 -1.28 12.36
C ASN A 68 -1.00 -2.28 11.66
N LEU A 69 -1.46 -2.92 10.58
CA LEU A 69 -0.61 -3.78 9.75
C LEU A 69 0.53 -2.99 9.11
N PHE A 70 0.25 -1.79 8.57
CA PHE A 70 1.28 -0.91 8.04
C PHE A 70 2.34 -0.54 9.10
N LEU A 71 1.90 -0.15 10.30
CA LEU A 71 2.81 0.16 11.40
C LEU A 71 3.68 -1.05 11.78
N LYS A 72 3.05 -2.22 11.91
CA LYS A 72 3.71 -3.44 12.38
C LYS A 72 4.66 -4.06 11.36
N GLU A 73 4.26 -4.09 10.10
CA GLU A 73 4.99 -4.82 9.06
C GLU A 73 5.94 -3.90 8.26
N VAL A 74 5.69 -2.58 8.22
CA VAL A 74 6.53 -1.64 7.47
C VAL A 74 7.27 -0.69 8.41
N ILE A 75 6.55 0.13 9.17
CA ILE A 75 7.17 1.21 9.96
C ILE A 75 8.12 0.67 11.03
N ARG A 76 7.75 -0.44 11.67
CA ARG A 76 8.60 -1.11 12.67
C ARG A 76 9.95 -1.53 12.11
N LEU A 77 10.01 -1.90 10.82
CA LEU A 77 11.23 -2.42 10.19
C LEU A 77 12.07 -1.29 9.55
N HIS A 78 11.41 -0.29 8.98
CA HIS A 78 12.04 0.67 8.07
C HIS A 78 11.98 2.12 8.53
N GLY A 79 11.23 2.40 9.60
CA GLY A 79 10.99 3.75 10.10
C GLY A 79 9.82 4.45 9.39
N LEU A 80 9.62 5.72 9.73
CA LEU A 80 8.54 6.54 9.18
C LEU A 80 8.93 7.09 7.80
N PRO A 81 8.11 6.85 6.76
CA PRO A 81 8.33 7.45 5.45
C PRO A 81 8.04 8.95 5.47
N ILE A 82 8.55 9.65 4.47
CA ILE A 82 8.25 11.07 4.22
C ILE A 82 7.02 11.19 3.35
N THR A 83 6.92 10.36 2.30
CA THR A 83 5.81 10.36 1.36
C THR A 83 5.22 8.97 1.18
N ILE A 84 3.90 8.94 1.03
CA ILE A 84 3.13 7.74 0.69
C ILE A 84 2.24 8.10 -0.50
N VAL A 85 2.35 7.29 -1.54
CA VAL A 85 1.59 7.43 -2.77
C VAL A 85 0.58 6.30 -2.82
N LEU A 86 -0.70 6.63 -3.02
CA LEU A 86 -1.77 5.65 -3.23
C LEU A 86 -2.26 5.76 -4.67
N TYR A 87 -2.22 4.65 -5.40
CA TYR A 87 -2.74 4.61 -6.75
C TYR A 87 -4.27 4.55 -6.74
N LYS A 88 -4.89 5.47 -7.47
CA LYS A 88 -6.32 5.47 -7.71
C LYS A 88 -6.59 4.60 -8.93
N ASP A 89 -7.26 3.47 -8.74
CA ASP A 89 -7.71 2.66 -9.86
C ASP A 89 -9.01 3.27 -10.44
N SER A 90 -8.93 3.80 -11.66
CA SER A 90 -10.06 4.45 -12.35
C SER A 90 -11.17 3.46 -12.72
N LYS A 91 -10.91 2.15 -12.70
CA LYS A 91 -11.90 1.11 -13.01
C LYS A 91 -12.97 0.94 -11.92
N PHE A 92 -12.74 1.46 -10.71
CA PHE A 92 -13.74 1.46 -9.63
C PHE A 92 -14.74 2.62 -9.68
N LEU A 93 -14.64 3.54 -10.66
CA LEU A 93 -15.58 4.65 -10.82
C LEU A 93 -16.79 4.37 -11.74
N ASN A 94 -16.85 3.22 -12.42
CA ASN A 94 -17.90 2.90 -13.41
C ASN A 94 -18.91 1.84 -12.97
N HIS A 95 -19.02 1.54 -11.67
CA HIS A 95 -20.07 0.62 -11.16
C HIS A 95 -20.83 1.17 -9.96
N PHE A 96 -21.13 2.47 -10.02
CA PHE A 96 -22.20 3.12 -9.27
C PHE A 96 -23.07 3.91 -10.23
#